data_AF-A0A7S0BLU6-F1
#
_entry.id   AF-A0A7S0BLU6-F1
#
_cell.length_a   1.000
_cell.length_b   1.000
_cell.length_c   1.000
_cell.angle_alpha   90.00
_cell.angle_beta   90.00
_cell.angle_gamma   90.00
#
_symmetry.space_group_name_H-M   'P 1'
#
loop_
_entity.id
_entity.type
_entity.pdbx_description
1 polymer ?
#
loop_
_entity_poly.entity_id
_entity_poly.type
_entity_poly.pdbx_seq_one_letter_code
_entity_poly.pdbx_strand_id
1 'polypeptide(L)'
;SKEPDADFTFFGYGTKYRAMMGLYVRLCGRVPIPPRFSLGIWWSRWWPYSANELKSLVHDFEKHEVPLDVLVIDMDWHQVAYELMEQGVVDFSGQPIGWTGYTWNETLFPDPTTFLSWCHSKGLRVTLNLHPAGGVQPWEKNFPEMATAMGRDPSRARHNYVPFNIGDRKFSYAWFDHILRPLEKQGI
;
A
#
# COMPACT_ATOMS: atom_id res chain seq x y z
N SER A 1 10.97 -35.47 -11.42
CA SER A 1 10.57 -34.06 -11.59
C SER A 1 11.56 -33.43 -12.55
N LYS A 2 11.11 -32.75 -13.61
CA LYS A 2 12.03 -31.90 -14.40
C LYS A 2 12.37 -30.70 -13.53
N GLU A 3 13.65 -30.39 -13.38
CA GLU A 3 14.04 -29.06 -12.91
C GLU A 3 13.36 -28.01 -13.80
N PRO A 4 12.88 -26.89 -13.25
CA PRO A 4 12.35 -25.82 -14.08
C PRO A 4 13.42 -25.37 -15.08
N ASP A 5 13.01 -25.09 -16.32
CA ASP A 5 13.90 -24.53 -17.34
C ASP A 5 14.54 -23.24 -16.77
N ALA A 6 15.88 -23.17 -16.82
CA ALA A 6 16.64 -22.07 -16.23
C ALA A 6 17.23 -21.17 -17.32
N ASP A 7 16.95 -19.88 -17.24
CA ASP A 7 17.53 -18.85 -18.11
C ASP A 7 18.69 -18.13 -17.40
N PHE A 8 19.86 -18.12 -18.04
CA PHE A 8 21.05 -17.44 -17.53
C PHE A 8 21.43 -16.27 -18.43
N THR A 9 21.67 -15.10 -17.82
CA THR A 9 22.28 -13.95 -18.49
C THR A 9 23.64 -13.66 -17.87
N PHE A 10 24.71 -13.77 -18.68
CA PHE A 10 26.09 -13.52 -18.23
C PHE A 10 26.63 -12.19 -18.77
N PHE A 11 27.21 -11.38 -17.88
CA PHE A 11 27.81 -10.08 -18.21
C PHE A 11 29.34 -10.13 -18.15
N GLY A 12 29.99 -10.51 -19.25
CA GLY A 12 31.45 -10.62 -19.37
C GLY A 12 32.19 -9.28 -19.55
N TYR A 13 32.15 -8.38 -18.55
CA TYR A 13 32.71 -7.01 -18.66
C TYR A 13 34.07 -6.80 -17.95
N GLY A 14 34.62 -7.84 -17.31
CA GLY A 14 35.83 -7.70 -16.48
C GLY A 14 35.63 -6.63 -15.39
N THR A 15 36.53 -5.66 -15.31
CA THR A 15 36.44 -4.53 -14.36
C THR A 15 35.65 -3.32 -14.88
N LYS A 16 35.02 -3.41 -16.06
CA LYS A 16 34.25 -2.31 -16.68
C LYS A 16 32.84 -2.20 -16.10
N TYR A 17 32.73 -2.04 -14.78
CA TYR A 17 31.46 -2.06 -14.04
C TYR A 17 30.43 -1.04 -14.53
N ARG A 18 30.87 0.18 -14.89
CA ARG A 18 29.96 1.21 -15.42
C ARG A 18 29.32 0.81 -16.74
N ALA A 19 30.08 0.15 -17.62
CA ALA A 19 29.57 -0.33 -18.89
C ALA A 19 28.60 -1.49 -18.70
N MET A 20 28.89 -2.39 -17.75
CA MET A 20 27.99 -3.47 -17.34
C MET A 20 26.66 -2.91 -16.81
N MET A 21 26.71 -1.97 -15.86
CA MET A 21 25.51 -1.33 -15.33
C MET A 21 24.71 -0.60 -16.43
N GLY A 22 25.39 0.03 -17.38
CA GLY A 22 24.74 0.64 -18.53
C GLY A 22 23.99 -0.37 -19.42
N LEU A 23 24.52 -1.59 -19.59
CA LEU A 23 23.80 -2.67 -20.29
C LEU A 23 22.64 -3.21 -19.45
N TYR A 24 22.86 -3.44 -18.16
CA TYR A 24 21.82 -3.90 -17.23
C TYR A 24 20.60 -2.98 -17.28
N VAL A 25 20.81 -1.67 -17.22
CA VAL A 25 19.73 -0.67 -17.34
C VAL A 25 19.03 -0.69 -18.69
N ARG A 26 19.74 -1.00 -19.80
CA ARG A 26 19.10 -1.17 -21.11
C ARG A 26 18.23 -2.44 -21.18
N LEU A 27 18.63 -3.51 -20.49
CA LEU A 27 17.92 -4.78 -20.47
C LEU A 27 16.71 -4.76 -19.54
N CYS A 28 16.89 -4.25 -18.31
CA CYS A 28 15.90 -4.31 -17.24
C CYS A 28 15.05 -3.02 -17.13
N GLY A 29 15.36 -1.99 -17.89
CA GLY A 29 14.66 -0.71 -17.88
C GLY A 29 15.39 0.39 -17.10
N ARG A 30 15.12 1.64 -17.49
CA ARG A 30 15.69 2.83 -16.83
C ARG A 30 15.05 3.05 -15.49
N VAL A 31 15.88 3.26 -14.46
CA VAL A 31 15.42 3.73 -13.15
C VAL A 31 14.81 5.12 -13.33
N PRO A 32 13.53 5.35 -12.97
CA PRO A 32 12.93 6.67 -13.05
C PRO A 32 13.59 7.61 -12.03
N ILE A 33 13.61 8.90 -12.34
CA ILE A 33 14.02 9.92 -11.36
C ILE A 33 12.94 9.99 -10.28
N PRO A 34 13.27 9.76 -9.00
CA PRO A 34 12.27 9.80 -7.95
C PRO A 34 11.78 11.24 -7.74
N PRO A 35 10.54 11.44 -7.27
CA PRO A 35 10.03 12.78 -6.99
C PRO A 35 10.83 13.42 -5.86
N ARG A 36 11.03 14.75 -5.93
CA ARG A 36 11.94 15.47 -5.01
C ARG A 36 11.62 15.25 -3.53
N PHE A 37 10.34 15.20 -3.16
CA PHE A 37 9.88 14.99 -1.78
C PHE A 37 10.37 13.65 -1.19
N SER A 38 10.58 12.63 -2.03
CA SER A 38 10.99 11.30 -1.54
C SER A 38 12.43 11.27 -1.00
N LEU A 39 13.22 12.29 -1.32
CA LEU A 39 14.58 12.49 -0.80
C LEU A 39 14.60 13.31 0.50
N GLY A 40 13.44 13.72 1.00
CA GLY A 40 13.26 14.45 2.25
C GLY A 40 13.19 13.55 3.48
N ILE A 41 12.67 14.09 4.59
CA ILE A 41 12.51 13.34 5.84
C ILE A 41 11.16 12.60 5.86
N TRP A 42 11.21 11.31 6.23
CA TRP A 42 10.06 10.43 6.36
C TRP A 42 9.82 10.11 7.83
N TRP A 43 8.57 10.23 8.27
CA TRP A 43 8.13 9.70 9.57
C TRP A 43 7.27 8.46 9.36
N SER A 44 7.61 7.37 10.05
CA SER A 44 6.82 6.14 10.11
C SER A 44 6.97 5.50 11.48
N ARG A 45 5.89 4.92 11.99
CA ARG A 45 5.90 4.09 13.20
C ARG A 45 4.69 3.19 13.17
N TRP A 46 4.88 1.90 13.50
CA TRP A 46 3.78 1.01 13.82
C TRP A 46 3.11 1.49 15.10
N TRP A 47 2.03 2.24 14.95
CA TRP A 47 1.26 2.86 16.02
C TRP A 47 -0.15 3.21 15.52
N PRO A 48 -1.20 3.00 16.32
CA PRO A 48 -2.57 3.31 15.94
C PRO A 48 -2.85 4.82 16.01
N TYR A 49 -2.14 5.58 15.18
CA TYR A 49 -2.26 7.03 15.14
C TYR A 49 -3.65 7.45 14.68
N SER A 50 -4.30 8.30 15.46
CA SER A 50 -5.43 9.11 15.00
C SER A 50 -4.99 10.30 14.17
N ALA A 51 -5.90 10.83 13.36
CA ALA A 51 -5.69 12.07 12.60
C ALA A 51 -5.25 13.24 13.50
N ASN A 52 -5.74 13.32 14.74
CA ASN A 52 -5.37 14.38 15.67
C ASN A 52 -3.97 14.19 16.26
N GLU A 53 -3.57 12.95 16.56
CA GLU A 53 -2.20 12.69 17.03
C GLU A 53 -1.17 12.97 15.94
N LEU A 54 -1.46 12.63 14.68
CA LEU A 54 -0.58 12.99 13.55
C LEU A 54 -0.50 14.51 13.36
N LYS A 55 -1.61 15.24 13.54
CA LYS A 55 -1.58 16.70 13.51
C LYS A 55 -0.67 17.27 14.60
N SER A 56 -0.79 16.75 15.82
CA SER A 56 0.08 17.15 16.94
C SER A 56 1.54 16.84 16.67
N LEU A 57 1.85 15.64 16.14
CA LEU A 57 3.20 15.23 15.77
C LEU A 57 3.82 16.20 14.75
N VAL A 58 3.11 16.50 13.66
CA VAL A 58 3.58 17.46 12.65
C VAL A 58 3.81 18.84 13.28
N HIS A 59 2.96 19.26 14.20
CA HIS A 59 3.13 20.52 14.90
C HIS A 59 4.38 20.53 15.78
N ASP A 60 4.76 19.40 16.37
CA ASP A 60 6.01 19.26 17.11
C ASP A 60 7.24 19.35 16.17
N PHE A 61 7.19 18.77 14.97
CA PHE A 61 8.22 18.97 13.95
C PHE A 61 8.38 20.46 13.59
N GLU A 62 7.27 21.15 13.35
CA GLU A 62 7.27 22.60 13.06
C GLU A 62 7.86 23.41 14.23
N LYS A 63 7.41 23.13 15.45
CA LYS A 63 7.85 23.81 16.68
C LYS A 63 9.35 23.64 16.93
N HIS A 64 9.90 22.48 16.59
CA HIS A 64 11.32 22.17 16.78
C HIS A 64 12.19 22.49 15.56
N GLU A 65 11.62 23.13 14.53
CA GLU A 65 12.32 23.49 13.29
C GLU A 65 12.97 22.27 12.60
N VAL A 66 12.35 21.09 12.74
CA VAL A 66 12.79 19.85 12.09
C VAL A 66 11.99 19.66 10.80
N PRO A 67 12.63 19.53 9.63
CA PRO A 67 11.91 19.33 8.38
C PRO A 67 11.20 17.97 8.36
N LEU A 68 10.06 17.93 7.69
CA LEU A 68 9.29 16.71 7.45
C LEU A 68 8.66 16.83 6.06
N ASP A 69 8.82 15.80 5.24
CA ASP A 69 8.33 15.80 3.85
C ASP A 69 7.28 14.71 3.64
N VAL A 70 7.43 13.55 4.29
CA VAL A 70 6.54 12.40 4.10
C VAL A 70 6.05 11.84 5.43
N LEU A 71 4.74 11.69 5.54
CA LEU A 71 4.08 10.95 6.60
C LEU A 71 3.68 9.56 6.09
N VAL A 72 4.22 8.51 6.69
CA VAL A 72 3.73 7.15 6.52
C VAL A 72 2.72 6.87 7.62
N ILE A 73 1.47 6.66 7.25
CA ILE A 73 0.48 6.10 8.16
C ILE A 73 0.62 4.58 8.06
N ASP A 74 1.15 4.00 9.12
CA ASP A 74 1.36 2.56 9.22
C ASP A 74 0.02 1.83 9.45
N MET A 75 0.04 0.58 9.92
CA MET A 75 -1.16 -0.17 10.35
C MET A 75 -2.18 0.71 11.10
N ASP A 76 -3.45 0.27 11.08
CA ASP A 76 -4.62 0.96 11.68
C ASP A 76 -5.20 2.13 10.89
N TRP A 77 -4.57 2.60 9.81
CA TRP A 77 -5.27 3.46 8.86
C TRP A 77 -6.52 2.77 8.29
N HIS A 78 -6.45 1.44 8.13
CA HIS A 78 -7.59 0.56 7.86
C HIS A 78 -8.03 -0.20 9.11
N GLN A 79 -9.18 -0.87 9.02
CA GLN A 79 -9.70 -1.68 10.12
C GLN A 79 -8.76 -2.85 10.44
N VAL A 80 -8.40 -3.00 11.71
CA VAL A 80 -7.58 -4.11 12.24
C VAL A 80 -8.31 -4.72 13.43
N ALA A 81 -8.28 -6.05 13.58
CA ALA A 81 -8.93 -6.77 14.66
C ALA A 81 -7.89 -7.50 15.52
N TYR A 82 -7.09 -6.74 16.28
CA TYR A 82 -5.95 -7.27 17.04
C TYR A 82 -6.32 -8.42 17.98
N GLU A 83 -7.43 -8.31 18.72
CA GLU A 83 -7.88 -9.38 19.63
C GLU A 83 -8.15 -10.70 18.90
N LEU A 84 -8.74 -10.64 17.70
CA LEU A 84 -9.02 -11.82 16.88
C LEU A 84 -7.73 -12.36 16.24
N MET A 85 -6.85 -11.47 15.80
CA MET A 85 -5.53 -11.83 15.27
C MET A 85 -4.68 -12.56 16.32
N GLU A 86 -4.66 -12.09 17.57
CA GLU A 86 -3.97 -12.75 18.68
C GLU A 86 -4.56 -14.13 19.02
N GLN A 87 -5.86 -14.31 18.80
CA GLN A 87 -6.55 -15.60 18.93
C GLN A 87 -6.30 -16.54 17.72
N GLY A 88 -5.51 -16.12 16.73
CA GLY A 88 -5.20 -16.90 15.53
C GLY A 88 -6.35 -16.98 14.52
N VAL A 89 -7.32 -16.07 14.61
CA VAL A 89 -8.40 -15.98 13.62
C VAL A 89 -7.84 -15.48 12.29
N VAL A 90 -8.23 -16.15 11.21
CA VAL A 90 -7.80 -15.83 9.85
C VAL A 90 -8.96 -15.35 8.99
N ASP A 91 -8.64 -14.56 7.97
CA ASP A 91 -9.57 -14.17 6.91
C ASP A 91 -9.86 -15.33 5.94
N PHE A 92 -10.69 -15.10 4.91
CA PHE A 92 -11.04 -16.14 3.94
C PHE A 92 -9.89 -16.61 3.05
N SER A 93 -8.75 -15.91 3.06
CA SER A 93 -7.53 -16.28 2.36
C SER A 93 -6.52 -17.04 3.25
N GLY A 94 -6.82 -17.17 4.55
CA GLY A 94 -5.93 -17.77 5.53
C GLY A 94 -4.85 -16.82 6.08
N GLN A 95 -4.98 -15.51 5.85
CA GLN A 95 -4.10 -14.51 6.47
C GLN A 95 -4.66 -14.06 7.83
N PRO A 96 -3.83 -13.56 8.77
CA PRO A 96 -4.34 -13.02 10.03
C PRO A 96 -5.40 -11.94 9.78
N ILE A 97 -6.52 -12.01 10.49
CA ILE A 97 -7.64 -11.09 10.26
C ILE A 97 -7.23 -9.64 10.52
N GLY A 98 -7.55 -8.74 9.58
CA GLY A 98 -7.14 -7.35 9.65
C GLY A 98 -5.67 -7.08 9.28
N TRP A 99 -4.92 -8.08 8.80
CA TRP A 99 -3.59 -7.84 8.21
C TRP A 99 -3.68 -7.08 6.89
N THR A 100 -4.65 -7.43 6.04
CA THR A 100 -5.00 -6.72 4.81
C THR A 100 -6.24 -5.88 5.04
N GLY A 101 -6.22 -4.62 4.60
CA GLY A 101 -7.40 -3.78 4.57
C GLY A 101 -7.28 -2.63 3.58
N TYR A 102 -8.44 -2.16 3.10
CA TYR A 102 -8.55 -1.04 2.15
C TYR A 102 -9.57 0.02 2.58
N THR A 103 -10.30 -0.25 3.66
CA THR A 103 -11.33 0.63 4.21
C THR A 103 -10.79 1.38 5.40
N TRP A 104 -10.83 2.71 5.33
CA TRP A 104 -10.39 3.59 6.42
C TRP A 104 -11.02 3.20 7.76
N ASN A 105 -10.20 3.25 8.81
CA ASN A 105 -10.65 3.15 10.18
C ASN A 105 -11.27 4.48 10.61
N GLU A 106 -12.59 4.58 10.53
CA GLU A 106 -13.35 5.81 10.81
C GLU A 106 -13.25 6.27 12.29
N THR A 107 -12.78 5.41 13.21
CA THR A 107 -12.52 5.81 14.60
C THR A 107 -11.25 6.66 14.71
N LEU A 108 -10.18 6.30 13.98
CA LEU A 108 -8.92 7.04 13.97
C LEU A 108 -8.91 8.16 12.93
N PHE A 109 -9.59 7.94 11.81
CA PHE A 109 -9.70 8.84 10.66
C PHE A 109 -11.17 9.04 10.26
N PRO A 110 -11.97 9.77 11.05
CA PRO A 110 -13.39 9.99 10.76
C PRO A 110 -13.62 10.81 9.48
N ASP A 111 -12.65 11.64 9.08
CA ASP A 111 -12.64 12.36 7.81
C ASP A 111 -11.22 12.35 7.21
N PRO A 112 -10.85 11.27 6.48
CA PRO A 112 -9.53 11.14 5.90
C PRO A 112 -9.27 12.21 4.83
N THR A 113 -10.30 12.65 4.10
CA THR A 113 -10.14 13.67 3.03
C THR A 113 -9.70 15.01 3.61
N THR A 114 -10.34 15.44 4.71
CA THR A 114 -9.96 16.67 5.41
C THR A 114 -8.57 16.54 6.04
N PHE A 115 -8.23 15.38 6.61
CA PHE A 115 -6.89 15.13 7.14
C PHE A 115 -5.79 15.22 6.06
N LEU A 116 -5.97 14.54 4.93
CA LEU A 116 -5.01 14.55 3.81
C LEU A 116 -4.88 15.94 3.20
N SER A 117 -5.99 16.66 3.02
CA SER A 117 -5.99 18.05 2.57
C SER A 117 -5.20 18.96 3.52
N TRP A 118 -5.34 18.73 4.83
CA TRP A 118 -4.56 19.44 5.83
C TRP A 118 -3.05 19.12 5.72
N CYS A 119 -2.66 17.85 5.59
CA CYS A 119 -1.26 17.46 5.37
C CYS A 119 -0.67 18.14 4.12
N HIS A 120 -1.43 18.17 3.02
CA HIS A 120 -1.02 18.84 1.80
C HIS A 120 -0.85 20.35 1.96
N SER A 121 -1.69 21.00 2.77
CA SER A 121 -1.51 22.43 3.07
C SER A 121 -0.25 22.71 3.91
N LYS A 122 0.27 21.71 4.61
CA LYS A 122 1.58 21.72 5.29
C LYS A 122 2.75 21.36 4.37
N GLY A 123 2.50 21.08 3.08
CA GLY A 123 3.52 20.67 2.12
C GLY A 123 3.94 19.21 2.23
N LEU A 124 3.26 18.41 3.05
CA LEU A 124 3.57 17.00 3.26
C LEU A 124 3.04 16.13 2.12
N ARG A 125 3.67 14.99 1.90
CA ARG A 125 3.11 13.83 1.20
C ARG A 125 2.72 12.78 2.22
N VAL A 126 1.68 12.01 1.90
CA VAL A 126 1.17 10.96 2.78
C VAL A 126 1.20 9.65 2.03
N THR A 127 1.62 8.57 2.68
CA THR A 127 1.50 7.22 2.14
C THR A 127 0.96 6.27 3.20
N LEU A 128 0.33 5.19 2.76
CA LEU A 128 -0.26 4.17 3.62
C LEU A 128 0.58 2.89 3.57
N ASN A 129 0.72 2.21 4.70
CA ASN A 129 1.17 0.83 4.70
C ASN A 129 0.12 -0.06 4.01
N LEU A 130 0.56 -0.96 3.12
CA LEU A 130 -0.33 -1.92 2.46
C LEU A 130 0.24 -3.34 2.55
N HIS A 131 -0.56 -4.26 3.07
CA HIS A 131 -0.33 -5.70 2.99
C HIS A 131 -1.41 -6.33 2.13
N PRO A 132 -1.17 -6.65 0.84
CA PRO A 132 -2.25 -7.12 -0.03
C PRO A 132 -2.50 -8.63 0.04
N ALA A 133 -1.81 -9.36 0.92
CA ALA A 133 -1.82 -10.83 0.96
C ALA A 133 -3.24 -11.43 1.09
N GLY A 134 -4.13 -10.77 1.83
CA GLY A 134 -5.52 -11.16 2.05
C GLY A 134 -6.42 -11.00 0.83
N GLY A 135 -5.97 -10.32 -0.22
CA GLY A 135 -6.83 -9.89 -1.31
C GLY A 135 -7.92 -8.93 -0.83
N VAL A 136 -9.02 -8.80 -1.59
CA VAL A 136 -10.13 -7.90 -1.26
C VAL A 136 -11.25 -8.69 -0.59
N GLN A 137 -11.44 -8.44 0.70
CA GLN A 137 -12.38 -9.17 1.55
C GLN A 137 -13.81 -8.61 1.45
N PRO A 138 -14.87 -9.40 1.72
CA PRO A 138 -16.26 -8.98 1.52
C PRO A 138 -16.74 -7.82 2.41
N TRP A 139 -16.02 -7.54 3.49
CA TRP A 139 -16.29 -6.41 4.39
C TRP A 139 -15.64 -5.10 3.92
N GLU A 140 -14.77 -5.14 2.91
CA GLU A 140 -14.18 -3.92 2.36
C GLU A 140 -15.22 -3.08 1.64
N LYS A 141 -15.19 -1.76 1.83
CA LYS A 141 -16.12 -0.81 1.21
C LYS A 141 -16.18 -0.94 -0.31
N ASN A 142 -15.04 -1.19 -0.95
CA ASN A 142 -14.90 -1.32 -2.40
C ASN A 142 -14.94 -2.77 -2.91
N PHE A 143 -15.34 -3.73 -2.06
CA PHE A 143 -15.50 -5.12 -2.46
C PHE A 143 -16.52 -5.31 -3.60
N PRO A 144 -17.71 -4.67 -3.61
CA PRO A 144 -18.70 -4.90 -4.67
C PRO A 144 -18.17 -4.59 -6.08
N GLU A 145 -17.44 -3.49 -6.23
CA GLU A 145 -16.80 -3.09 -7.48
C GLU A 145 -15.70 -4.08 -7.88
N MET A 146 -14.84 -4.46 -6.94
CA MET A 146 -13.77 -5.44 -7.19
C MET A 146 -14.33 -6.81 -7.59
N ALA A 147 -15.34 -7.32 -6.87
CA ALA A 147 -15.98 -8.59 -7.17
C ALA A 147 -16.62 -8.58 -8.56
N THR A 148 -17.38 -7.53 -8.88
CA THR A 148 -18.02 -7.34 -10.18
C THR A 148 -16.99 -7.30 -11.31
N ALA A 149 -15.91 -6.52 -11.14
CA ALA A 149 -14.82 -6.43 -12.11
C ALA A 149 -14.20 -7.82 -12.35
N MET A 150 -14.08 -8.65 -11.30
CA MET A 150 -13.58 -10.02 -11.39
C MET A 150 -14.61 -11.05 -11.86
N GLY A 151 -15.85 -10.65 -12.16
CA GLY A 151 -16.91 -11.55 -12.63
C GLY A 151 -17.51 -12.41 -11.51
N ARG A 152 -17.46 -11.93 -10.26
CA ARG A 152 -18.02 -12.57 -9.07
C ARG A 152 -19.28 -11.85 -8.63
N ASP A 153 -20.23 -12.58 -8.06
CA ASP A 153 -21.48 -12.03 -7.52
C ASP A 153 -21.26 -11.44 -6.10
N PRO A 154 -21.30 -10.11 -5.92
CA PRO A 154 -21.02 -9.50 -4.62
C PRO A 154 -22.11 -9.78 -3.58
N SER A 155 -23.33 -10.18 -3.99
CA SER A 155 -24.43 -10.49 -3.06
C SER A 155 -24.20 -11.80 -2.29
N ARG A 156 -23.33 -12.68 -2.78
CA ARG A 156 -22.93 -13.94 -2.15
C ARG A 156 -21.67 -13.77 -1.30
N ALA A 157 -21.62 -12.76 -0.45
CA ALA A 157 -20.42 -12.30 0.25
C ALA A 157 -19.72 -13.40 1.10
N ARG A 158 -20.46 -14.35 1.69
CA ARG A 158 -19.90 -15.36 2.59
C ARG A 158 -18.95 -16.31 1.82
N HIS A 159 -17.64 -16.17 2.05
CA HIS A 159 -16.53 -16.86 1.36
C HIS A 159 -16.24 -16.43 -0.09
N ASN A 160 -16.79 -15.30 -0.57
CA ASN A 160 -16.57 -14.82 -1.94
C ASN A 160 -15.55 -13.67 -2.04
N TYR A 161 -14.47 -13.71 -1.26
CA TYR A 161 -13.38 -12.74 -1.38
C TYR A 161 -12.70 -12.81 -2.76
N VAL A 162 -11.98 -11.75 -3.13
CA VAL A 162 -11.15 -11.72 -4.33
C VAL A 162 -9.69 -11.97 -3.93
N PRO A 163 -9.10 -13.14 -4.23
CA PRO A 163 -7.72 -13.44 -3.84
C PRO A 163 -6.73 -12.54 -4.56
N PHE A 164 -5.66 -12.17 -3.87
CA PHE A 164 -4.60 -11.38 -4.46
C PHE A 164 -3.88 -12.15 -5.56
N ASN A 165 -3.80 -11.57 -6.75
CA ASN A 165 -3.06 -12.16 -7.87
C ASN A 165 -2.53 -11.09 -8.82
N ILE A 166 -1.44 -10.42 -8.45
CA ILE A 166 -0.82 -9.37 -9.26
C ILE A 166 -0.27 -9.86 -10.62
N GLY A 167 -0.08 -11.18 -10.77
CA GLY A 167 0.30 -11.79 -12.05
C GLY A 167 -0.86 -11.89 -13.05
N ASP A 168 -2.11 -11.86 -12.56
CA ASP A 168 -3.29 -11.83 -13.41
C ASP A 168 -3.59 -10.41 -13.87
N ARG A 169 -3.58 -10.20 -15.19
CA ARG A 169 -3.78 -8.89 -15.80
C ARG A 169 -5.11 -8.26 -15.38
N LYS A 170 -6.19 -9.04 -15.31
CA LYS A 170 -7.54 -8.56 -15.00
C LYS A 170 -7.62 -8.10 -13.55
N PHE A 171 -7.08 -8.91 -12.62
CA PHE A 171 -6.94 -8.56 -11.22
C PHE A 171 -6.14 -7.27 -11.06
N SER A 172 -4.97 -7.16 -11.70
CA SER A 172 -4.10 -5.98 -11.58
C SER A 172 -4.83 -4.71 -11.96
N TYR A 173 -5.48 -4.65 -13.13
CA TYR A 173 -6.26 -3.45 -13.50
C TYR A 173 -7.41 -3.18 -12.53
N ALA A 174 -8.18 -4.21 -12.15
CA ALA A 174 -9.29 -4.04 -11.22
C ALA A 174 -8.82 -3.52 -9.85
N TRP A 175 -7.71 -4.04 -9.32
CA TRP A 175 -7.14 -3.65 -8.04
C TRP A 175 -6.65 -2.19 -8.08
N PHE A 176 -5.95 -1.79 -9.14
CA PHE A 176 -5.56 -0.38 -9.30
C PHE A 176 -6.78 0.54 -9.45
N ASP A 177 -7.75 0.20 -10.29
CA ASP A 177 -8.86 1.11 -10.61
C ASP A 177 -9.91 1.21 -9.50
N HIS A 178 -10.17 0.13 -8.75
CA HIS A 178 -11.23 0.08 -7.74
C HIS A 178 -10.72 0.18 -6.29
N ILE A 179 -9.43 -0.07 -6.04
CA ILE A 179 -8.86 -0.02 -4.69
C ILE A 179 -7.83 1.10 -4.56
N LEU A 180 -6.75 1.08 -5.34
CA LEU A 180 -5.64 2.02 -5.14
C LEU A 180 -5.92 3.44 -5.64
N ARG A 181 -6.39 3.59 -6.88
CA ARG A 181 -6.68 4.91 -7.48
C ARG A 181 -7.72 5.72 -6.71
N PRO A 182 -8.78 5.13 -6.12
CA PRO A 182 -9.67 5.88 -5.24
C PRO A 182 -8.94 6.49 -4.03
N LEU A 183 -7.97 5.78 -3.44
CA LEU A 183 -7.15 6.31 -2.35
C LEU A 183 -6.18 7.39 -2.86
N GLU A 184 -5.51 7.17 -3.99
CA GLU A 184 -4.64 8.17 -4.64
C GLU A 184 -5.40 9.48 -4.92
N LYS A 185 -6.65 9.38 -5.40
CA LYS A 185 -7.52 10.55 -5.66
C LYS A 185 -7.89 11.33 -4.39
N GLN A 186 -7.83 10.71 -3.21
CA GLN A 186 -8.05 11.40 -1.93
C GLN A 186 -6.80 12.19 -1.48
N GLY A 187 -5.65 11.93 -2.10
CA GLY A 187 -4.39 12.60 -1.78
C GLY A 187 -3.36 11.73 -1.09
N ILE A 188 -3.46 10.41 -1.23
CA ILE A 188 -2.35 9.48 -0.98
C ILE A 188 -1.36 9.55 -2.14
#